data_AF-A0A954HCZ6-F1
#
_entry.id   AF-A0A954HCZ6-F1
#
_cell.length_a   1.000
_cell.length_b   1.000
_cell.length_c   1.000
_cell.angle_alpha   90.00
_cell.angle_beta   90.00
_cell.angle_gamma   90.00
#
_symmetry.space_group_name_H-M   'P 1'
#
loop_
_entity.id
_entity.type
_entity.pdbx_description
1 polymer ?
#
loop_
_entity_poly.entity_id
_entity_poly.type
_entity_poly.pdbx_seq_one_letter_code
_entity_poly.pdbx_strand_id
1 'polypeptide(L)'
;MRVFVAFLIGLTSTVGLAAEGKGTSMSVTKTGKQQVILSGHSDASHEVVLRIAKSKHTKQLEWTSQIEGEFTAQLTATTNIPLGEGKVGKGLEFKVQHPSGTGSTSYITMTDADPIPQGTIRFRPQKSDSATQPTIERNGNTVIIADIICEDGTTIPVSILIRKR
;
A
#
# COMPACT_ATOMS: atom_id res chain seq x y z
N MET A 1 -48.59 -14.28 -5.86
CA MET A 1 -47.41 -13.72 -6.54
C MET A 1 -46.40 -13.33 -5.47
N ARG A 2 -45.37 -14.15 -5.25
CA ARG A 2 -44.34 -13.92 -4.21
C ARG A 2 -43.14 -13.25 -4.85
N VAL A 3 -42.81 -12.04 -4.41
CA VAL A 3 -41.60 -11.31 -4.84
C VAL A 3 -40.43 -11.84 -4.01
N PHE A 4 -39.43 -12.41 -4.68
CA PHE A 4 -38.14 -12.75 -4.07
C PHE A 4 -37.26 -11.50 -4.11
N VAL A 5 -36.90 -10.99 -2.94
CA VAL A 5 -35.83 -9.99 -2.77
C VAL A 5 -34.54 -10.76 -2.52
N ALA A 6 -33.66 -10.79 -3.52
CA ALA A 6 -32.31 -11.32 -3.34
C ALA A 6 -31.42 -10.21 -2.75
N PHE A 7 -31.15 -10.30 -1.44
CA PHE A 7 -30.08 -9.53 -0.80
C PHE A 7 -28.74 -10.17 -1.18
N LEU A 8 -27.96 -9.49 -2.02
CA LEU A 8 -26.57 -9.85 -2.29
C LEU A 8 -25.72 -9.38 -1.10
N ILE A 9 -25.45 -10.26 -0.14
CA ILE A 9 -24.50 -10.00 0.94
C ILE A 9 -23.10 -10.21 0.36
N GLY A 10 -22.40 -9.12 0.03
CA GLY A 10 -21.00 -9.17 -0.34
C GLY A 10 -20.17 -9.66 0.85
N LEU A 11 -19.57 -10.85 0.72
CA LEU A 11 -18.63 -11.36 1.71
C LEU A 11 -17.36 -10.52 1.72
N THR A 12 -17.22 -9.61 2.69
CA THR A 12 -15.91 -9.09 3.08
C THR A 12 -15.15 -10.19 3.79
N SER A 13 -14.20 -10.82 3.09
CA SER A 13 -13.29 -11.81 3.67
C SER A 13 -12.19 -11.06 4.42
N THR A 14 -12.42 -10.77 5.70
CA THR A 14 -11.37 -10.29 6.60
C THR A 14 -10.53 -11.48 7.02
N VAL A 15 -9.37 -11.70 6.37
CA VAL A 15 -8.38 -12.65 6.87
C VAL A 15 -7.47 -11.90 7.85
N GLY A 16 -7.88 -11.87 9.11
CA GLY A 16 -7.04 -11.39 10.21
C GLY A 16 -5.97 -12.42 10.54
N LEU A 17 -4.76 -12.24 10.01
CA LEU A 17 -3.56 -12.90 10.53
C LEU A 17 -2.82 -11.87 11.39
N ALA A 18 -3.09 -11.92 12.68
CA ALA A 18 -2.39 -11.14 13.70
C ALA A 18 -0.91 -11.56 13.69
N ALA A 19 -0.01 -10.59 13.50
CA ALA A 19 1.39 -10.77 13.86
C ALA A 19 1.46 -10.53 15.37
N GLU A 20 1.62 -11.62 16.15
CA GLU A 20 1.82 -11.54 17.59
C GLU A 20 3.25 -11.06 17.89
N GLY A 21 3.37 -9.74 18.11
CA GLY A 21 4.50 -9.11 18.76
C GLY A 21 3.98 -7.89 19.51
N LYS A 22 4.22 -7.81 20.83
CA LYS A 22 3.79 -6.68 21.66
C LYS A 22 4.25 -5.36 21.01
N GLY A 23 3.30 -4.58 20.49
CA GLY A 23 3.51 -3.19 20.06
C GLY A 23 3.46 -2.91 18.56
N THR A 24 3.62 -3.91 17.68
CA THR A 24 3.53 -3.67 16.23
C THR A 24 2.82 -4.79 15.48
N SER A 25 1.78 -4.45 14.73
CA SER A 25 1.11 -5.40 13.84
C SER A 25 0.60 -4.69 12.59
N MET A 26 0.45 -5.45 11.52
CA MET A 26 -0.26 -5.02 10.31
C MET A 26 -1.23 -6.12 9.85
N SER A 27 -2.16 -5.80 8.99
CA SER A 27 -2.96 -6.77 8.25
C SER A 27 -3.46 -6.08 6.99
N VAL A 28 -3.57 -6.83 5.90
CA VAL A 28 -4.22 -6.30 4.70
C VAL A 28 -5.71 -6.57 4.83
N THR A 29 -6.52 -5.52 4.72
CA THR A 29 -7.98 -5.60 4.88
C THR A 29 -8.71 -5.52 3.54
N LYS A 30 -8.11 -4.90 2.53
CA LYS A 30 -8.72 -4.81 1.18
C LYS A 30 -7.66 -4.65 0.10
N THR A 31 -7.87 -5.30 -1.03
CA THR A 31 -7.11 -5.07 -2.27
C THR A 31 -8.07 -4.93 -3.45
N GLY A 32 -7.85 -3.91 -4.27
CA GLY A 32 -8.54 -3.68 -5.54
C GLY A 32 -7.54 -3.38 -6.65
N LYS A 33 -8.04 -3.16 -7.87
CA LYS A 33 -7.19 -2.92 -9.06
C LYS A 33 -6.28 -1.69 -8.95
N GLN A 34 -6.66 -0.71 -8.12
CA GLN A 34 -5.96 0.58 -7.98
C GLN A 34 -5.65 0.93 -6.53
N GLN A 35 -5.97 0.06 -5.56
CA GLN A 35 -5.88 0.42 -4.15
C GLN A 35 -5.60 -0.80 -3.29
N VAL A 36 -4.84 -0.59 -2.22
CA VAL A 36 -4.72 -1.53 -1.09
C VAL A 36 -4.87 -0.77 0.22
N ILE A 37 -5.55 -1.40 1.18
CA ILE A 37 -5.74 -0.88 2.53
C ILE A 37 -5.16 -1.87 3.52
N LEU A 38 -4.32 -1.36 4.40
CA LEU A 38 -3.74 -2.07 5.53
C LEU A 38 -4.23 -1.43 6.81
N SER A 39 -4.44 -2.26 7.83
CA SER A 39 -4.69 -1.83 9.20
C SER A 39 -3.51 -2.28 10.06
N GLY A 40 -3.19 -1.52 11.10
CA GLY A 40 -2.08 -1.88 11.97
C GLY A 40 -2.11 -1.15 13.29
N HIS A 41 -1.08 -1.41 14.09
CA HIS A 41 -0.83 -0.73 15.36
C HIS A 41 0.66 -0.41 15.45
N SER A 42 1.00 0.81 15.89
CA SER A 42 2.37 1.25 16.16
C SER A 42 2.45 2.01 17.46
N ASP A 43 3.53 1.83 18.22
CA ASP A 43 3.81 2.64 19.41
C ASP A 43 4.64 3.90 19.06
N ALA A 44 4.87 4.75 20.07
CA ALA A 44 5.64 5.99 19.94
C ALA A 44 7.10 5.81 19.46
N SER A 45 7.66 4.61 19.53
CA SER A 45 9.02 4.29 19.07
C SER A 45 9.08 3.82 17.62
N HIS A 46 7.92 3.66 16.97
CA HIS A 46 7.81 3.16 15.60
C HIS A 46 7.29 4.21 14.62
N GLU A 47 7.48 3.92 13.35
CA GLU A 47 6.97 4.67 12.22
C GLU A 47 6.50 3.73 11.11
N VAL A 48 5.50 4.19 10.35
CA VAL A 48 4.96 3.48 9.19
C VAL A 48 5.64 4.03 7.96
N VAL A 49 6.24 3.15 7.15
CA VAL A 49 7.06 3.53 6.01
C VAL A 49 6.52 2.87 4.75
N LEU A 50 6.18 3.67 3.74
CA LEU A 50 6.10 3.18 2.36
C LEU A 50 7.50 3.13 1.79
N ARG A 51 7.89 1.98 1.26
CA ARG A 51 9.19 1.76 0.62
C ARG A 51 8.99 1.28 -0.81
N ILE A 52 9.64 1.97 -1.74
CA ILE A 52 9.80 1.54 -3.13
C ILE A 52 11.27 1.17 -3.31
N ALA A 53 11.54 -0.12 -3.55
CA ALA A 53 12.89 -0.56 -3.86
C ALA A 53 13.34 0.07 -5.18
N LYS A 54 14.65 0.15 -5.44
CA LYS A 54 15.13 0.47 -6.80
C LYS A 54 15.91 -0.71 -7.34
N SER A 55 15.73 -1.00 -8.62
CA SER A 55 16.52 -2.02 -9.33
C SER A 55 17.98 -1.56 -9.37
N LYS A 56 18.87 -2.40 -8.82
CA LYS A 56 20.34 -2.38 -8.96
C LYS A 56 21.02 -1.00 -8.74
N HIS A 57 21.57 -0.81 -7.53
CA HIS A 57 22.59 0.19 -7.15
C HIS A 57 22.17 1.60 -6.71
N THR A 58 20.92 1.84 -6.31
CA THR A 58 20.51 3.12 -5.72
C THR A 58 19.79 2.95 -4.38
N LYS A 59 19.87 3.96 -3.52
CA LYS A 59 19.18 4.01 -2.22
C LYS A 59 17.68 3.80 -2.41
N GLN A 60 17.07 3.02 -1.51
CA GLN A 60 15.62 2.83 -1.44
C GLN A 60 14.93 4.18 -1.24
N LEU A 61 13.73 4.33 -1.80
CA LEU A 61 12.90 5.51 -1.56
C LEU A 61 11.89 5.19 -0.47
N GLU A 62 11.75 6.11 0.48
CA GLU A 62 10.93 5.92 1.66
C GLU A 62 10.09 7.16 1.97
N TRP A 63 8.82 6.94 2.28
CA TRP A 63 7.89 7.94 2.79
C TRP A 63 7.41 7.49 4.15
N THR A 64 7.64 8.33 5.14
CA THR A 64 7.49 7.98 6.55
C THR A 64 6.33 8.72 7.17
N SER A 65 5.53 8.02 7.95
CA SER A 65 4.46 8.57 8.77
C SER A 65 4.67 8.20 10.22
N GLN A 66 4.63 9.20 11.09
CA GLN A 66 4.66 9.02 12.53
C GLN A 66 3.22 8.98 13.04
N ILE A 67 2.81 7.80 13.48
CA ILE A 67 1.49 7.56 14.05
C ILE A 67 1.63 6.62 15.25
N GLU A 68 0.90 6.92 16.31
CA GLU A 68 0.83 6.11 17.52
C GLU A 68 -0.58 5.55 17.67
N GLY A 69 -0.69 4.32 18.14
CA GLY A 69 -1.93 3.59 18.27
C GLY A 69 -2.32 2.85 16.99
N GLU A 70 -3.62 2.62 16.84
CA GLU A 70 -4.19 1.97 15.67
C GLU A 70 -4.11 2.89 14.45
N PHE A 71 -3.83 2.32 13.28
CA PHE A 71 -3.79 3.09 12.04
C PHE A 71 -4.37 2.32 10.86
N THR A 72 -4.74 3.09 9.83
CA THR A 72 -4.99 2.60 8.48
C THR A 72 -3.96 3.20 7.54
N ALA A 73 -3.34 2.36 6.70
CA ALA A 73 -2.43 2.77 5.65
C ALA A 73 -3.05 2.39 4.31
N GLN A 74 -3.29 3.38 3.46
CA GLN A 74 -3.89 3.23 2.15
C GLN A 74 -2.87 3.63 1.09
N LEU A 75 -2.68 2.76 0.10
CA LEU A 75 -1.88 3.06 -1.10
C LEU A 75 -2.80 2.99 -2.31
N THR A 76 -2.84 4.08 -3.09
CA THR A 76 -3.74 4.23 -4.25
C THR A 76 -2.93 4.62 -5.47
N ALA A 77 -3.05 3.88 -6.58
CA ALA A 77 -2.56 4.30 -7.88
C ALA A 77 -3.54 5.30 -8.50
N THR A 78 -3.06 6.46 -8.92
CA THR A 78 -3.90 7.54 -9.47
C THR A 78 -3.20 8.30 -10.59
N THR A 79 -3.98 8.95 -11.44
CA THR A 79 -3.51 9.86 -12.50
C THR A 79 -3.70 11.33 -12.13
N ASN A 80 -4.06 11.60 -10.88
CA ASN A 80 -4.41 12.93 -10.39
C ASN A 80 -3.40 13.45 -9.35
N ILE A 81 -2.13 13.03 -9.43
CA ILE A 81 -1.08 13.54 -8.54
C ILE A 81 -0.74 14.99 -8.95
N PRO A 82 -0.82 15.99 -8.05
CA PRO A 82 -0.45 17.36 -8.39
C PRO A 82 1.04 17.48 -8.78
N LEU A 83 1.32 18.07 -9.95
CA LEU A 83 2.69 18.35 -10.42
C LEU A 83 3.08 19.83 -10.31
N GLY A 84 2.17 20.67 -9.81
CA GLY A 84 2.29 22.14 -9.85
C GLY A 84 1.67 22.75 -11.11
N GLU A 85 1.45 24.07 -11.10
CA GLU A 85 0.89 24.83 -12.25
C GLU A 85 -0.46 24.30 -12.78
N GLY A 86 -1.27 23.69 -11.92
CA GLY A 86 -2.54 23.07 -12.31
C GLY A 86 -2.39 21.78 -13.13
N LYS A 87 -1.17 21.26 -13.30
CA LYS A 87 -0.90 19.99 -13.97
C LYS A 87 -1.07 18.83 -12.99
N VAL A 88 -1.50 17.69 -13.52
CA VAL A 88 -1.59 16.43 -12.78
C VAL A 88 -0.86 15.32 -13.53
N GLY A 89 -0.39 14.32 -12.77
CA GLY A 89 0.40 13.21 -13.28
C GLY A 89 0.02 11.87 -12.68
N LYS A 90 0.66 10.81 -13.21
CA LYS A 90 0.52 9.45 -12.71
C LYS A 90 1.42 9.23 -11.50
N GLY A 91 0.94 8.41 -10.56
CA GLY A 91 1.74 8.00 -9.43
C GLY A 91 0.94 7.31 -8.33
N LEU A 92 1.43 7.46 -7.11
CA LEU A 92 0.88 6.86 -5.90
C LEU A 92 0.45 7.93 -4.91
N GLU A 93 -0.73 7.78 -4.35
CA GLU A 93 -1.14 8.45 -3.12
C GLU A 93 -0.98 7.45 -1.96
N PHE A 94 -0.17 7.83 -0.97
CA PHE A 94 0.01 7.06 0.25
C PHE A 94 -0.52 7.83 1.45
N LYS A 95 -1.57 7.30 2.07
CA LYS A 95 -2.25 7.92 3.19
C LYS A 95 -2.15 7.04 4.43
N VAL A 96 -1.72 7.60 5.54
CA VAL A 96 -1.71 6.95 6.86
C VAL A 96 -2.60 7.74 7.79
N GLN A 97 -3.57 7.09 8.44
CA GLN A 97 -4.59 7.77 9.24
C GLN A 97 -4.95 7.00 10.52
N HIS A 98 -5.00 7.72 11.63
CA HIS A 98 -5.51 7.26 12.93
C HIS A 98 -7.05 7.35 12.94
N PRO A 99 -7.77 6.48 13.68
CA PRO A 99 -9.23 6.56 13.80
C PRO A 99 -9.76 7.93 14.27
N SER A 100 -8.97 8.70 15.02
CA SER A 100 -9.32 10.07 15.45
C SER A 100 -9.27 11.11 14.33
N GLY A 101 -8.79 10.75 13.13
CA GLY A 101 -8.71 11.61 11.96
C GLY A 101 -7.32 12.21 11.70
N THR A 102 -6.39 12.14 12.65
CA THR A 102 -4.99 12.58 12.46
C THR A 102 -4.24 11.65 11.50
N GLY A 103 -3.28 12.19 10.74
CA GLY A 103 -2.55 11.38 9.76
C GLY A 103 -1.69 12.20 8.80
N SER A 104 -1.18 11.53 7.78
CA SER A 104 -0.35 12.13 6.73
C SER A 104 -0.71 11.56 5.37
N THR A 105 -0.62 12.41 4.34
CA THR A 105 -0.71 11.99 2.94
C THR A 105 0.60 12.34 2.24
N SER A 106 1.18 11.36 1.55
CA SER A 106 2.32 11.54 0.65
C SER A 106 1.86 11.35 -0.79
N TYR A 107 2.27 12.26 -1.65
CA TYR A 107 2.08 12.17 -3.09
C TYR A 107 3.39 11.78 -3.74
N ILE A 108 3.35 10.71 -4.50
CA ILE A 108 4.52 10.09 -5.09
C ILE A 108 4.32 10.12 -6.60
N THR A 109 5.10 10.95 -7.27
CA THR A 109 5.06 11.14 -8.72
C THR A 109 5.91 10.09 -9.44
N MET A 110 5.41 9.63 -10.58
CA MET A 110 6.13 8.73 -11.49
C MET A 110 6.36 9.46 -12.81
N THR A 111 7.41 10.27 -12.85
CA THR A 111 7.83 11.02 -14.04
C THR A 111 9.28 10.69 -14.41
N ASP A 112 9.73 11.06 -15.61
CA ASP A 112 11.14 10.86 -16.02
C ASP A 112 12.15 11.60 -15.15
N ALA A 113 11.71 12.68 -14.50
CA ALA A 113 12.54 13.48 -13.61
C ALA A 113 12.57 12.90 -12.18
N ASP A 114 11.66 11.99 -11.85
CA ASP A 114 11.52 11.46 -10.51
C ASP A 114 12.43 10.25 -10.27
N PRO A 115 12.81 10.02 -9.00
CA PRO A 115 13.63 8.87 -8.69
C PRO A 115 12.87 7.54 -8.90
N ILE A 116 11.55 7.54 -9.04
CA ILE A 116 10.79 6.30 -9.27
C ILE A 116 10.71 6.04 -10.76
N PRO A 117 11.12 4.85 -11.24
CA PRO A 117 11.06 4.56 -12.66
C PRO A 117 9.62 4.59 -13.16
N GLN A 118 9.46 5.07 -14.39
CA GLN A 118 8.18 4.98 -15.08
C GLN A 118 7.77 3.52 -15.24
N GLY A 119 6.48 3.27 -15.09
CA GLY A 119 5.95 1.91 -15.16
C GLY A 119 4.47 1.84 -14.80
N THR A 120 3.96 0.62 -14.84
CA THR A 120 2.59 0.30 -14.43
C THR A 120 2.58 -0.29 -13.03
N ILE A 121 1.71 0.26 -12.18
CA ILE A 121 1.52 -0.25 -10.82
C ILE A 121 0.57 -1.43 -10.86
N ARG A 122 1.00 -2.56 -10.30
CA ARG A 122 0.20 -3.76 -10.15
C ARG A 122 0.09 -4.13 -8.67
N PHE A 123 -1.09 -3.94 -8.09
CA PHE A 123 -1.37 -4.43 -6.73
C PHE A 123 -1.42 -5.95 -6.70
N ARG A 124 -0.74 -6.53 -5.72
CA ARG A 124 -0.70 -7.98 -5.52
C ARG A 124 -1.99 -8.43 -4.83
N PRO A 125 -2.67 -9.49 -5.30
CA PRO A 125 -3.90 -9.94 -4.66
C PRO A 125 -3.60 -10.60 -3.29
N GLN A 126 -4.57 -10.52 -2.36
CA GLN A 126 -4.49 -11.19 -1.05
C GLN A 126 -4.43 -12.72 -1.19
N LYS A 127 -5.15 -13.26 -2.17
CA LYS A 127 -5.17 -14.66 -2.52
C LYS A 127 -4.91 -14.80 -4.01
N SER A 128 -4.09 -15.76 -4.40
CA SER A 128 -3.81 -15.99 -5.81
C SER A 128 -5.03 -16.64 -6.48
N ASP A 129 -5.71 -15.91 -7.36
CA ASP A 129 -6.69 -16.48 -8.30
C ASP A 129 -6.00 -17.04 -9.56
N SER A 130 -4.68 -16.81 -9.71
CA SER A 130 -3.87 -17.22 -10.87
C SER A 130 -2.44 -17.53 -10.45
N ALA A 131 -1.96 -18.74 -10.75
CA ALA A 131 -0.61 -19.22 -10.45
C ALA A 131 0.54 -18.36 -11.03
N THR A 132 0.22 -17.38 -11.89
CA THR A 132 1.18 -16.47 -12.52
C THR A 132 1.33 -15.13 -11.82
N GLN A 133 0.52 -14.82 -10.80
CA GLN A 133 0.59 -13.54 -10.09
C GLN A 133 1.14 -13.72 -8.66
N PRO A 134 2.14 -12.92 -8.26
CA PRO A 134 2.63 -12.93 -6.88
C PRO A 134 1.55 -12.36 -5.95
N THR A 135 1.27 -13.05 -4.85
CA THR A 135 0.37 -12.57 -3.80
C THR A 135 1.07 -11.59 -2.89
N ILE A 136 0.29 -10.94 -2.02
CA ILE A 136 0.84 -10.18 -0.91
C ILE A 136 1.78 -11.07 -0.11
N GLU A 137 3.02 -10.62 0.05
CA GLU A 137 4.05 -11.31 0.83
C GLU A 137 4.25 -10.58 2.14
N ARG A 138 4.46 -11.36 3.20
CA ARG A 138 4.65 -10.82 4.54
C ARG A 138 5.93 -11.38 5.14
N ASN A 139 6.80 -10.48 5.58
CA ASN A 139 8.05 -10.82 6.26
C ASN A 139 8.18 -9.95 7.51
N GLY A 140 7.75 -10.49 8.66
CA GLY A 140 7.68 -9.77 9.93
C GLY A 140 6.86 -8.49 9.82
N ASN A 141 7.52 -7.35 10.09
CA ASN A 141 6.93 -6.02 10.02
C ASN A 141 6.95 -5.40 8.62
N THR A 142 7.19 -6.18 7.57
CA THR A 142 7.14 -5.72 6.17
C THR A 142 6.06 -6.48 5.41
N VAL A 143 5.26 -5.75 4.63
CA VAL A 143 4.23 -6.29 3.73
C VAL A 143 4.51 -5.78 2.32
N ILE A 144 4.77 -6.67 1.37
CA ILE A 144 4.91 -6.33 -0.06
C ILE A 144 3.52 -6.41 -0.69
N ILE A 145 3.04 -5.27 -1.18
CA ILE A 145 1.62 -5.07 -1.55
C ILE A 145 1.40 -4.77 -3.01
N ALA A 146 2.43 -4.30 -3.72
CA ALA A 146 2.35 -3.97 -5.11
C ALA A 146 3.71 -4.10 -5.76
N ASP A 147 3.69 -4.09 -7.07
CA ASP A 147 4.86 -4.09 -7.94
C ASP A 147 4.76 -2.90 -8.90
N ILE A 148 5.88 -2.24 -9.18
CA ILE A 148 6.02 -1.35 -10.33
C ILE A 148 6.65 -2.19 -11.45
N ILE A 149 5.91 -2.36 -12.54
CA ILE A 149 6.37 -3.02 -13.76
C ILE A 149 6.93 -1.95 -14.68
N CYS A 150 8.25 -1.89 -14.78
CA CYS A 150 8.97 -0.95 -15.64
C CYS A 150 8.82 -1.34 -17.12
N GLU A 151 9.13 -0.43 -18.03
CA GLU A 151 9.02 -0.68 -19.48
C GLU A 151 9.93 -1.80 -19.98
N ASP A 152 11.09 -1.99 -19.32
CA ASP A 152 12.04 -3.08 -19.59
C ASP A 152 11.58 -4.45 -19.03
N GLY A 153 10.38 -4.51 -18.42
CA GLY A 153 9.84 -5.69 -17.75
C GLY A 153 10.38 -5.92 -16.34
N THR A 154 11.33 -5.11 -15.87
CA THR A 154 11.84 -5.19 -14.50
C THR A 154 10.71 -4.91 -13.52
N THR A 155 10.61 -5.74 -12.49
CA THR A 155 9.63 -5.59 -11.41
C THR A 155 10.29 -5.01 -10.18
N ILE A 156 9.70 -3.94 -9.64
CA ILE A 156 10.16 -3.27 -8.43
C ILE A 156 9.12 -3.44 -7.33
N PRO A 157 9.45 -4.08 -6.20
CA PRO A 157 8.50 -4.26 -5.12
C PRO A 157 8.20 -2.95 -4.40
N VAL A 158 6.92 -2.76 -4.09
CA VAL A 158 6.38 -1.70 -3.23
C VAL A 158 5.90 -2.35 -1.94
N SER A 159 6.44 -1.88 -0.83
CA SER A 159 6.20 -2.45 0.49
C SER A 159 5.80 -1.40 1.50
N ILE A 160 5.00 -1.78 2.49
CA ILE A 160 4.76 -1.01 3.69
C ILE A 160 5.39 -1.76 4.85
N LEU A 161 6.13 -1.05 5.69
CA LEU A 161 6.73 -1.61 6.89
C LEU A 161 6.50 -0.75 8.12
N ILE A 162 6.53 -1.40 9.29
CA ILE A 162 6.67 -0.71 10.57
C ILE A 162 8.11 -0.91 11.04
N ARG A 163 8.84 0.18 11.30
CA ARG A 163 10.21 0.11 11.84
C ARG A 163 10.37 1.00 13.06
N LYS A 164 11.41 0.70 13.84
CA LYS A 164 11.84 1.54 14.96
C LYS A 164 12.51 2.81 14.40
N ARG A 165 12.26 3.95 15.06
CA ARG A 165 12.91 5.24 14.77
C ARG A 165 14.39 5.24 15.14
#